data_AF-A0A3P7JPY3-F1
#
_entry.id   AF-A0A3P7JPY3-F1
#
_cell.length_a   1.000
_cell.length_b   1.000
_cell.length_c   1.000
_cell.angle_alpha   90.00
_cell.angle_beta   90.00
_cell.angle_gamma   90.00
#
_symmetry.space_group_name_H-M   'P 1'
#
loop_
_entity.id
_entity.type
_entity.pdbx_description
1 polymer ?
#
loop_
_entity_poly.entity_id
_entity_poly.type
_entity_poly.pdbx_seq_one_letter_code
_entity_poly.pdbx_strand_id
1 'polypeptide(L)'
;MLVTEWQLTVTAHDRLGNSILEVSRFFRNISSHSPITDMTIEAKNVTVSFSFSVECEENFFGPACTIFCNETFKDQNGGSFKCSPDGKKICEHGWSGPLCNEPQCDGDCIHGTCIGPNTCRYDKTSWKSSFDLELLLRKKFI
;
A
#
# COMPACT_ATOMS: atom_id res chain seq x y z
N MET A 1 -10.60 1.93 -16.25
CA MET A 1 -9.54 0.91 -16.32
C MET A 1 -8.26 1.67 -16.63
N LEU A 2 -7.27 1.68 -15.72
CA LEU A 2 -6.00 2.36 -15.99
C LEU A 2 -5.22 1.52 -16.99
N VAL A 3 -4.90 2.09 -18.14
CA VAL A 3 -4.06 1.46 -19.16
C VAL A 3 -2.68 2.08 -19.03
N THR A 4 -1.66 1.26 -18.78
CA THR A 4 -0.28 1.73 -18.83
C THR A 4 0.11 1.97 -20.30
N GLU A 5 0.59 3.17 -20.60
CA GLU A 5 1.10 3.55 -21.92
C GLU A 5 2.48 4.17 -21.75
N TRP A 6 3.45 3.64 -22.49
CA TRP A 6 4.84 4.08 -22.46
C TRP A 6 5.33 4.33 -23.87
N GLN A 7 6.10 5.39 -24.07
CA GLN A 7 6.82 5.61 -25.32
C GLN A 7 8.29 5.23 -25.10
N LEU A 8 8.76 4.22 -25.83
CA LEU A 8 10.18 3.88 -25.86
C LEU A 8 10.80 4.37 -27.16
N THR A 9 11.87 5.14 -27.03
CA THR A 9 12.69 5.60 -28.15
C THR A 9 14.00 4.84 -28.14
N VAL A 10 14.30 4.17 -29.24
CA VAL A 10 15.55 3.45 -29.46
C VAL A 10 16.34 4.18 -30.53
N THR A 11 17.56 4.60 -30.18
CA THR A 11 18.50 5.22 -31.11
C THR A 11 19.74 4.34 -31.27
N ALA A 12 20.29 4.33 -32.48
CA ALA A 12 21.58 3.72 -32.76
C ALA A 12 22.43 4.67 -33.60
N HIS A 13 23.71 4.78 -33.25
CA HIS A 13 24.65 5.68 -33.89
C HIS A 13 25.85 4.90 -34.45
N ASP A 14 26.44 5.39 -35.54
CA ASP A 14 27.69 4.87 -36.07
C ASP A 14 28.89 5.30 -35.21
N ARG A 15 30.10 4.87 -35.58
CA ARG A 15 31.34 5.23 -34.86
C ARG A 15 31.69 6.72 -34.96
N LEU A 16 31.11 7.44 -35.90
CA LEU A 16 31.30 8.87 -36.12
C LEU A 16 30.21 9.70 -35.41
N GLY A 17 29.23 9.05 -34.77
CA GLY A 17 28.10 9.67 -34.07
C GLY A 17 26.87 9.92 -34.93
N ASN A 18 26.88 9.54 -36.21
CA ASN A 18 25.71 9.72 -37.10
C ASN A 18 24.60 8.75 -36.71
N SER A 19 23.36 9.23 -36.65
CA SER A 19 22.20 8.37 -36.36
C SER A 19 21.94 7.39 -37.52
N ILE A 20 21.97 6.09 -37.22
CA ILE A 20 21.60 5.01 -38.14
C ILE A 20 20.14 4.57 -37.90
N LEU A 21 19.65 4.76 -36.68
CA LEU A 21 18.31 4.35 -36.26
C LEU A 21 17.79 5.37 -35.25
N GLU A 22 16.54 5.79 -35.44
CA GLU A 22 15.77 6.50 -34.43
C GLU A 22 14.32 6.06 -34.57
N VAL A 23 13.86 5.22 -33.64
CA VAL A 23 12.53 4.63 -33.68
C VAL A 23 11.84 4.84 -32.35
N SER A 24 10.66 5.46 -32.39
CA SER A 24 9.74 5.53 -31.27
C SER A 24 8.62 4.50 -31.43
N ARG A 25 8.28 3.81 -30.35
CA ARG A 25 7.13 2.90 -30.27
C ARG A 25 6.35 3.15 -28.99
N PHE A 26 5.02 3.06 -29.10
CA PHE A 26 4.11 3.10 -27.96
C PHE A 26 3.80 1.67 -27.52
N PHE A 27 3.99 1.40 -26.24
CA PHE A 27 3.67 0.13 -25.60
C PHE A 27 2.44 0.33 -24.74
N ARG A 28 1.44 -0.51 -24.97
CA ARG A 28 0.20 -0.55 -24.19
C ARG A 28 0.13 -1.85 -23.42
N ASN A 29 -0.45 -1.81 -22.22
CA ASN A 29 -0.66 -2.99 -21.38
C ASN A 29 0.64 -3.68 -20.92
N ILE A 30 1.76 -2.95 -20.87
CA ILE A 30 3.01 -3.42 -20.25
C ILE A 30 3.17 -2.73 -18.90
N SER A 31 3.43 -3.51 -17.87
CA SER A 31 3.39 -3.12 -16.47
C SER A 31 4.48 -3.82 -15.67
N SER A 32 4.61 -3.46 -14.39
CA SER A 32 5.53 -4.15 -13.46
C SER A 32 5.19 -5.63 -13.23
N HIS A 33 3.96 -6.04 -13.51
CA HIS A 33 3.50 -7.43 -13.37
C HIS A 33 3.57 -8.21 -14.69
N SER A 34 3.96 -7.55 -15.78
CA SER A 34 4.10 -8.20 -17.09
C SER A 34 5.39 -9.02 -17.15
N PRO A 35 5.42 -10.13 -17.89
CA PRO A 35 6.66 -10.85 -18.16
C PRO A 35 7.63 -10.00 -18.98
N ILE A 36 8.87 -10.47 -19.09
CA ILE A 36 9.89 -9.90 -19.99
C ILE A 36 9.30 -9.82 -21.40
N THR A 37 9.46 -8.66 -22.03
CA THR A 37 9.00 -8.39 -23.39
C THR A 37 10.19 -8.33 -24.34
N ASP A 38 10.18 -9.22 -25.34
CA ASP A 38 11.16 -9.23 -26.42
C ASP A 38 10.74 -8.29 -27.56
N MET A 39 11.70 -7.56 -28.12
CA MET A 39 11.48 -6.63 -29.22
C MET A 39 12.57 -6.76 -30.27
N THR A 40 12.17 -6.65 -31.53
CA THR A 40 13.07 -6.53 -32.67
C THR A 40 12.67 -5.32 -33.50
N ILE A 41 13.64 -4.45 -33.79
CA ILE A 41 13.51 -3.28 -34.64
C ILE A 41 14.36 -3.51 -35.88
N GLU A 42 13.71 -3.55 -37.04
CA GLU A 42 14.37 -3.69 -38.34
C GLU A 42 14.44 -2.33 -39.03
N ALA A 43 15.64 -1.95 -39.44
CA ALA A 43 15.90 -0.81 -40.31
C ALA A 43 16.74 -1.25 -41.51
N LYS A 44 16.92 -0.34 -42.46
CA LYS A 44 17.52 -0.64 -43.77
C LYS A 44 18.89 -1.33 -43.68
N ASN A 45 19.71 -0.94 -42.69
CA ASN A 45 21.09 -1.41 -42.56
C ASN A 45 21.38 -2.05 -41.19
N VAL A 46 20.39 -2.18 -40.31
CA VAL A 46 20.59 -2.65 -38.94
C VAL A 46 19.32 -3.30 -38.40
N THR A 47 19.50 -4.40 -37.67
CA THR A 47 18.44 -5.04 -36.88
C THR A 47 18.87 -5.00 -35.42
N VAL A 48 18.00 -4.49 -34.55
CA VAL A 48 18.25 -4.40 -33.12
C VAL A 48 17.23 -5.27 -32.41
N SER A 49 17.69 -6.31 -31.71
CA SER A 49 16.85 -7.12 -30.84
C SER A 49 17.25 -6.89 -29.38
N PHE A 50 16.25 -6.68 -28.53
CA PHE A 50 16.45 -6.49 -27.09
C PHE A 50 15.23 -6.97 -26.32
N SER A 51 15.43 -7.25 -25.03
CA SER A 51 14.38 -7.60 -24.10
C SER A 51 14.32 -6.57 -22.99
N PHE A 52 13.12 -6.26 -22.50
CA PHE A 52 12.94 -5.33 -21.40
C PHE A 52 11.82 -5.79 -20.46
N SER A 53 11.91 -5.34 -19.21
CA SER A 53 10.86 -5.45 -18.19
C SER A 53 10.70 -4.12 -17.48
N VAL A 54 9.53 -3.90 -16.88
CA VAL A 54 9.26 -2.74 -16.02
C VAL A 54 9.33 -3.24 -14.58
N GLU A 55 9.98 -2.48 -13.71
CA GLU A 55 10.03 -2.73 -12.27
C GLU A 55 9.67 -1.45 -11.54
N CYS A 56 9.01 -1.58 -10.39
CA CYS A 56 8.67 -0.42 -9.57
C CYS A 56 9.89 0.04 -8.77
N GLU A 57 9.94 1.34 -8.48
CA GLU A 57 10.87 1.87 -7.49
C GLU A 57 10.56 1.33 -6.09
N GLU A 58 11.53 1.46 -5.18
CA GLU A 58 11.40 1.03 -3.81
C GLU A 58 10.13 1.62 -3.15
N ASN A 59 9.37 0.79 -2.44
CA ASN A 59 8.10 1.15 -1.78
C ASN A 59 6.94 1.51 -2.73
N PHE A 60 7.10 1.37 -4.04
CA PHE A 60 6.02 1.50 -5.02
C PHE A 60 5.57 0.15 -5.55
N PHE A 61 4.26 0.00 -5.74
CA PHE A 61 3.62 -1.27 -6.06
C PHE A 61 2.50 -1.11 -7.07
N GLY A 62 2.00 -2.26 -7.52
CA GLY A 62 0.91 -2.40 -8.47
C GLY A 62 1.36 -2.21 -9.93
N PRO A 63 0.48 -2.49 -10.90
CA PRO A 63 0.85 -2.54 -12.32
C PRO A 63 1.44 -1.23 -12.87
N ALA A 64 0.98 -0.09 -12.37
CA ALA A 64 1.44 1.23 -12.79
C ALA A 64 2.46 1.87 -11.82
N CYS A 65 2.91 1.13 -10.80
CA CYS A 65 3.82 1.63 -9.75
C CYS A 65 3.33 2.90 -9.05
N THR A 66 2.01 3.06 -8.91
CA THR A 66 1.39 4.25 -8.30
C THR A 66 0.99 4.03 -6.84
N ILE A 67 1.08 2.81 -6.32
CA ILE A 67 0.65 2.47 -4.97
C ILE A 67 1.87 2.55 -4.05
N PHE A 68 1.93 3.58 -3.21
CA PHE A 68 3.01 3.74 -2.25
C PHE A 68 2.73 3.03 -0.92
N CYS A 69 3.66 2.20 -0.48
CA CYS A 69 3.62 1.53 0.81
C CYS A 69 5.02 1.36 1.38
N ASN A 70 5.30 2.04 2.50
CA ASN A 70 6.59 1.96 3.18
C ASN A 70 6.36 1.53 4.63
N GLU A 71 6.78 0.31 4.98
CA GLU A 71 6.61 -0.29 6.31
C GLU A 71 7.40 0.46 7.40
N THR A 72 8.40 1.25 7.03
CA THR A 72 9.16 2.08 7.98
C THR A 72 8.40 3.33 8.42
N PHE A 73 7.31 3.69 7.72
CA PHE A 73 6.49 4.83 8.07
C PHE A 73 5.73 4.58 9.37
N LYS A 74 6.21 5.20 10.44
CA LYS A 74 5.54 5.18 11.75
C LYS A 74 4.70 6.45 11.90
N ASP A 75 3.41 6.25 12.12
CA ASP A 75 2.53 7.33 12.56
C ASP A 75 2.91 7.74 14.00
N GLN A 76 2.76 9.02 14.34
CA GLN A 76 2.86 9.55 15.71
C GLN A 76 1.96 8.81 16.71
N ASN A 77 0.86 8.22 16.24
CA ASN A 77 -0.06 7.43 17.06
C ASN A 77 0.37 5.96 17.24
N GLY A 78 1.50 5.56 16.68
CA GLY A 78 2.15 4.29 17.01
C GLY A 78 1.64 3.05 16.27
N GLY A 79 1.10 3.18 15.06
CA GLY A 79 0.59 2.06 14.25
C GLY A 79 1.64 1.10 13.66
N SER A 80 1.20 -0.09 13.24
CA SER A 80 2.04 -1.09 12.56
C SER A 80 1.30 -1.77 11.41
N PHE A 81 1.95 -1.87 10.25
CA PHE A 81 1.41 -2.53 9.06
C PHE A 81 2.51 -3.17 8.22
N LYS A 82 2.10 -4.12 7.39
CA LYS A 82 2.91 -4.68 6.31
C LYS A 82 2.33 -4.32 4.95
N CYS A 83 3.18 -4.29 3.94
CA CYS A 83 2.78 -4.08 2.56
C CYS A 83 2.44 -5.42 1.91
N SER A 84 1.23 -5.54 1.37
CA SER A 84 0.89 -6.66 0.48
C SER A 84 1.72 -6.60 -0.82
N PRO A 85 1.80 -7.68 -1.60
CA PRO A 85 2.41 -7.63 -2.94
C PRO A 85 1.80 -6.56 -3.88
N ASP A 86 0.52 -6.21 -3.70
CA ASP A 86 -0.15 -5.14 -4.45
C ASP A 86 0.00 -3.74 -3.80
N GLY A 87 0.83 -3.59 -2.77
CA GLY A 87 1.04 -2.33 -2.04
C GLY A 87 -0.06 -1.89 -1.08
N LYS A 88 -1.07 -2.71 -0.83
CA LYS A 88 -2.07 -2.43 0.21
C LYS A 88 -1.45 -2.57 1.60
N LYS A 89 -1.80 -1.66 2.51
CA LYS A 89 -1.44 -1.76 3.92
C LYS A 89 -2.28 -2.86 4.57
N ILE A 90 -1.62 -3.83 5.17
CA ILE A 90 -2.19 -4.90 5.96
C ILE A 90 -1.85 -4.59 7.41
N CYS A 91 -2.87 -4.25 8.21
CA CYS A 91 -2.64 -3.91 9.61
C CYS A 91 -2.16 -5.13 10.39
N GLU A 92 -1.15 -4.92 11.22
CA GLU A 92 -0.72 -5.96 12.14
C GLU A 92 -1.77 -6.18 13.24
N HIS A 93 -1.68 -7.32 13.91
CA HIS A 93 -2.63 -7.69 14.95
C HIS A 93 -2.71 -6.62 16.06
N GLY A 94 -3.94 -6.26 16.45
CA GLY A 94 -4.19 -5.17 17.39
C GLY A 94 -4.18 -3.77 16.75
N TRP A 95 -4.14 -3.67 15.43
CA TRP A 95 -4.26 -2.41 14.67
C TRP A 95 -5.36 -2.48 13.61
N SER A 96 -5.97 -1.35 13.35
CA SER A 96 -7.09 -1.19 12.41
C SER A 96 -7.10 0.22 11.81
N GLY A 97 -8.14 0.52 11.03
CA GLY A 97 -8.28 1.78 10.31
C GLY A 97 -7.52 1.80 8.97
N PRO A 98 -7.77 2.81 8.12
CA PRO A 98 -7.20 2.88 6.78
C PRO A 98 -5.67 3.06 6.75
N LEU A 99 -5.10 3.53 7.86
CA LEU A 99 -3.66 3.77 8.02
C LEU A 99 -3.03 2.82 9.06
N CYS A 100 -3.77 1.85 9.59
CA CYS A 100 -3.31 0.91 10.61
C CYS A 100 -2.76 1.59 11.87
N ASN A 101 -3.37 2.72 12.25
CA ASN A 101 -3.01 3.56 13.38
C ASN A 101 -4.13 3.63 14.44
N GLU A 102 -5.21 2.86 14.27
CA GLU A 102 -6.28 2.74 15.25
C GLU A 102 -6.08 1.46 16.07
N PRO A 103 -5.86 1.55 17.39
CA PRO A 103 -5.63 0.38 18.21
C PRO A 103 -6.90 -0.46 18.33
N GLN A 104 -6.75 -1.77 18.15
CA GLN A 104 -7.79 -2.77 18.37
C GLN A 104 -7.47 -3.56 19.65
N CYS A 105 -8.49 -3.76 20.47
CA CYS A 105 -8.41 -4.53 21.70
C CYS A 105 -9.09 -5.89 21.48
N ASP A 106 -8.37 -6.98 21.74
CA ASP A 106 -8.97 -8.32 21.74
C ASP A 106 -9.73 -8.55 23.07
N GLY A 107 -11.04 -8.76 22.99
CA GLY A 107 -11.87 -9.14 24.14
C GLY A 107 -12.54 -7.98 24.91
N ASP A 108 -12.82 -8.22 26.20
CA ASP A 108 -13.75 -7.50 27.11
C ASP A 108 -13.47 -6.00 27.41
N CYS A 109 -12.92 -5.22 26.47
CA CYS A 109 -12.83 -3.76 26.58
C CYS A 109 -14.17 -3.06 26.26
N ILE A 110 -15.28 -3.61 26.78
CA ILE A 110 -16.65 -3.10 26.54
C ILE A 110 -16.89 -1.79 27.31
N HIS A 111 -16.25 -1.62 28.46
CA HIS A 111 -16.43 -0.47 29.37
C HIS A 111 -15.17 0.41 29.49
N GLY A 112 -14.24 0.31 28.53
CA GLY A 112 -13.00 1.09 28.50
C GLY A 112 -12.70 1.63 27.11
N THR A 113 -11.66 2.46 27.01
CA THR A 113 -11.15 2.96 25.74
C THR A 113 -9.89 2.18 25.35
N CYS A 114 -9.83 1.68 24.13
CA CYS A 114 -8.61 1.09 23.59
C CYS A 114 -7.58 2.19 23.32
N ILE A 115 -6.45 2.16 24.03
CA ILE A 115 -5.39 3.18 23.93
C ILE A 115 -4.12 2.66 23.27
N GLY A 116 -4.09 1.37 22.95
CA GLY A 116 -2.98 0.66 22.33
C GLY A 116 -3.39 -0.78 22.01
N PRO A 117 -2.60 -1.51 21.23
CA PRO A 117 -2.89 -2.90 20.88
C PRO A 117 -3.07 -3.71 22.16
N ASN A 118 -4.22 -4.35 22.31
CA ASN A 118 -4.60 -5.13 23.50
C ASN A 118 -4.47 -4.37 24.83
N THR A 119 -4.55 -3.04 24.81
CA THR A 119 -4.43 -2.17 25.98
C THR A 119 -5.72 -1.39 26.22
N CYS A 120 -6.48 -1.80 27.24
CA CYS A 120 -7.75 -1.18 27.62
C CYS A 120 -7.56 -0.22 28.81
N ARG A 121 -7.98 1.04 28.64
CA ARG A 121 -8.10 2.00 29.74
C ARG A 121 -9.54 2.06 30.22
N TYR A 122 -9.82 1.48 31.38
CA TYR A 122 -11.13 1.56 32.03
C TYR A 122 -11.37 2.95 32.62
N ASP A 123 -12.53 3.53 32.34
CA ASP A 123 -12.93 4.78 32.96
C ASP A 123 -13.75 4.51 34.23
N LYS A 124 -13.22 4.91 35.40
CA LYS A 124 -13.89 4.74 36.69
C LYS A 124 -15.19 5.55 36.81
N THR A 125 -15.45 6.47 35.88
CA THR A 125 -16.65 7.32 35.88
C THR A 125 -17.92 6.59 35.39
N SER A 126 -17.79 5.59 34.51
CA SER A 126 -18.93 4.81 33.97
C SER A 126 -19.58 3.88 35.01
N TRP A 127 -18.80 3.38 35.97
CA TRP A 127 -19.26 2.48 37.05
C TRP A 127 -20.10 3.17 38.13
N LYS A 128 -20.03 4.50 38.23
CA LYS A 128 -20.87 5.24 39.18
C LYS A 128 -22.35 5.27 38.77
N SER A 129 -22.68 5.04 37.50
CA SER A 129 -24.08 5.06 37.02
C SER A 129 -24.82 3.72 37.20
N SER A 130 -24.11 2.59 37.19
CA SER A 130 -24.73 1.26 37.32
C SER A 130 -25.04 0.88 38.77
N PHE A 131 -24.21 1.33 39.72
CA PHE A 131 -24.48 1.11 41.15
C PHE A 131 -25.54 2.06 41.74
N ASP A 132 -25.81 3.21 41.12
CA ASP A 132 -26.84 4.14 41.60
C ASP A 132 -28.28 3.72 41.23
N LEU A 133 -28.48 3.00 40.12
CA LEU A 133 -29.81 2.47 39.74
C LEU A 133 -30.24 1.27 40.61
N GLU A 134 -29.31 0.39 40.98
CA GLU A 134 -29.57 -0.73 41.91
C GLU A 134 -29.85 -0.25 43.35
N LEU A 135 -29.19 0.83 43.82
CA LEU A 135 -29.49 1.43 45.13
C LEU A 135 -30.79 2.22 45.16
N LEU A 136 -31.19 2.87 44.07
CA LEU A 136 -32.47 3.58 43.97
C LEU A 136 -33.68 2.64 43.87
N LEU A 137 -33.51 1.45 43.27
CA LEU A 137 -34.57 0.42 43.22
C LEU A 137 -34.76 -0.30 44.55
N ARG A 138 -33.70 -0.46 45.36
CA ARG A 138 -33.80 -1.05 46.72
C ARG A 138 -34.41 -0.12 47.79
N LYS A 139 -34.51 1.19 47.53
CA LYS A 139 -35.14 2.16 48.44
C LYS A 139 -36.65 2.35 48.23
N LYS A 140 -37.29 1.54 47.37
CA LYS A 140 -38.73 1.63 47.09
C LYS A 140 -39.58 0.51 47.71
N PHE A 141 -38.98 -0.37 48.53
CA PHE A 141 -39.66 -1.54 49.10
C PHE A 141 -39.36 -1.84 50.59
N ILE A 142 -38.87 -0.86 51.37
CA ILE A 142 -38.93 -0.89 52.85
C ILE A 142 -39.21 0.53 53.34
#